data_AF-A0A382G8M9-F1
#
_entry.id   AF-A0A382G8M9-F1
#
_cell.length_a   1.000
_cell.length_b   1.000
_cell.length_c   1.000
_cell.angle_alpha   90.00
_cell.angle_beta   90.00
_cell.angle_gamma   90.00
#
_symmetry.space_group_name_H-M   'P 1'
#
loop_
_entity.id
_entity.type
_entity.pdbx_description
1 polymer ?
#
loop_
_entity_poly.entity_id
_entity_poly.type
_entity_poly.pdbx_seq_one_letter_code
_entity_poly.pdbx_strand_id
1 'polypeptide(L)' 'FHSYFDMPNGLPKIHEHDGKPPQLFALYNEDRIMVIYSFESDLGDGWEDEEVHNDPPELRTAALQMGVNIIYFALTQ' A
#
# COMPACT_ATOMS: atom_id res chain seq x y z
N PHE A 1 -1.06 -9.42 -5.60
CA PHE A 1 -1.36 -9.22 -4.16
C PHE A 1 -2.85 -9.47 -3.97
N HIS A 2 -3.24 -10.29 -3.00
CA HIS A 2 -4.65 -10.63 -2.78
C HIS A 2 -4.94 -10.74 -1.28
N SER A 3 -5.98 -10.04 -0.83
CA SER A 3 -6.59 -10.21 0.48
C SER A 3 -8.10 -9.94 0.37
N TYR A 4 -8.57 -8.70 0.60
CA TYR A 4 -9.95 -8.30 0.31
C TYR A 4 -10.13 -7.88 -1.15
N PHE A 5 -9.20 -7.07 -1.68
CA PHE A 5 -9.11 -6.64 -3.06
C PHE A 5 -7.99 -7.38 -3.81
N ASP A 6 -8.24 -7.67 -5.09
CA ASP A 6 -7.24 -8.12 -6.04
C ASP A 6 -6.39 -6.96 -6.56
N MET A 7 -5.08 -7.05 -6.34
CA MET A 7 -4.09 -6.11 -6.89
C MET A 7 -3.10 -6.88 -7.76
N PRO A 8 -3.45 -7.17 -9.04
CA PRO A 8 -2.63 -7.99 -9.93
C PRO A 8 -1.29 -7.32 -10.26
N ASN A 9 -1.25 -5.98 -10.22
CA ASN A 9 -0.04 -5.19 -10.46
C ASN A 9 0.79 -4.94 -9.18
N GLY A 10 0.39 -5.51 -8.05
CA GLY A 10 1.12 -5.41 -6.78
C GLY A 10 0.89 -4.11 -6.02
N LEU A 11 1.94 -3.65 -5.31
CA LEU A 11 1.92 -2.43 -4.52
C LEU A 11 1.80 -1.20 -5.44
N PRO A 12 0.78 -0.34 -5.27
CA PRO A 12 0.67 0.87 -6.08
C PRO A 12 1.80 1.85 -5.75
N LYS A 13 2.31 2.56 -6.77
CA LYS A 13 3.18 3.72 -6.57
C LYS A 13 2.32 4.97 -6.58
N ILE A 14 2.26 5.65 -5.43
CA ILE A 14 1.45 6.84 -5.24
C ILE A 14 2.29 8.08 -5.52
N HIS A 15 3.48 8.14 -4.92
CA HIS A 15 4.42 9.24 -5.12
C HIS A 15 5.75 8.78 -5.77
N GLU A 16 6.40 9.68 -6.52
CA GLU A 16 7.72 9.43 -7.10
C GLU A 16 8.82 9.87 -6.13
N HIS A 17 9.74 8.95 -5.81
CA HIS A 17 10.96 9.28 -5.05
C HIS A 17 12.20 9.15 -5.94
N ASP A 18 12.96 8.04 -5.84
CA ASP A 18 14.25 7.88 -6.53
C ASP A 18 14.14 7.30 -7.95
N GLY A 19 12.95 7.20 -8.55
CA GLY A 19 12.76 6.52 -9.84
C GLY A 19 12.74 4.99 -9.73
N LYS A 20 12.68 4.43 -8.51
CA LYS A 20 12.72 2.97 -8.28
C LYS A 20 11.31 2.36 -8.26
N PRO A 21 11.16 1.07 -8.57
CA PRO A 21 9.87 0.41 -8.48
C PRO A 21 9.38 0.28 -7.02
N PRO A 22 8.06 0.37 -6.77
CA PRO A 22 7.49 0.17 -5.44
C PRO A 22 7.67 -1.28 -5.00
N GLN A 23 8.05 -1.49 -3.73
CA GLN A 23 8.26 -2.81 -3.15
C GLN A 23 7.66 -2.89 -1.75
N LEU A 24 6.96 -4.00 -1.45
CA LEU A 24 6.51 -4.27 -0.10
C LEU A 24 7.45 -5.28 0.56
N PHE A 25 8.22 -4.82 1.53
CA PHE A 25 9.01 -5.69 2.40
C PHE A 25 8.19 -6.06 3.63
N ALA A 26 8.45 -7.23 4.19
CA ALA A 26 7.79 -7.68 5.41
C ALA A 26 8.83 -8.27 6.38
N LEU A 27 8.67 -7.92 7.65
CA LEU A 27 9.35 -8.58 8.76
C LEU A 27 8.41 -9.62 9.35
N TYR A 28 8.91 -10.84 9.47
CA TYR A 28 8.15 -11.98 9.96
C TYR A 28 8.58 -12.38 11.38
N ASN A 29 7.62 -12.83 12.17
CA ASN A 29 7.87 -13.68 13.34
C ASN A 29 7.24 -15.03 13.04
N GLU A 30 8.07 -16.04 12.76
CA GLU A 30 7.65 -17.31 12.15
C GLU A 30 6.88 -17.03 10.83
N ASP A 31 5.64 -17.50 10.72
CA ASP A 31 4.80 -17.32 9.53
C ASP A 31 3.94 -16.05 9.59
N ARG A 32 4.00 -15.28 10.68
CA ARG A 32 3.19 -14.07 10.88
C ARG A 32 3.94 -12.82 10.44
N ILE A 33 3.32 -12.03 9.57
CA ILE A 33 3.79 -10.68 9.24
C ILE A 33 3.59 -9.78 10.46
N MET A 34 4.68 -9.19 10.95
CA MET A 34 4.68 -8.26 12.09
C MET A 34 4.76 -6.81 11.65
N VAL A 35 5.57 -6.55 10.63
CA VAL A 35 5.80 -5.21 10.07
C VAL A 35 5.81 -5.31 8.57
N ILE A 36 5.20 -4.34 7.91
CA ILE A 36 5.35 -4.12 6.48
C ILE A 36 6.08 -2.80 6.25
N TYR A 37 6.87 -2.73 5.20
CA TYR A 37 7.52 -1.52 4.74
C TYR A 37 7.25 -1.33 3.25
N SER A 38 6.45 -0.33 2.92
CA SER A 38 6.09 0.08 1.56
C SER A 38 7.16 1.00 0.97
N PHE A 39 8.27 0.41 0.55
CA PHE A 39 9.38 1.13 -0.07
C PHE A 39 8.97 1.71 -1.43
N GLU A 40 9.33 2.97 -1.68
CA GLU A 40 9.13 3.64 -2.99
C GLU A 40 7.66 3.69 -3.46
N SER A 41 6.70 3.67 -2.52
CA SER A 41 5.26 3.64 -2.83
C SER A 41 4.51 4.85 -2.29
N ASP A 42 4.77 5.22 -1.04
CA ASP A 42 4.09 6.27 -0.29
C ASP A 42 2.56 6.13 -0.20
N LEU A 43 2.09 5.00 0.37
CA LEU A 43 0.66 4.78 0.55
C LEU A 43 -0.02 5.90 1.39
N GLY A 44 0.75 6.59 2.23
CA GLY A 44 0.27 7.67 3.10
C GLY A 44 -0.33 8.82 2.31
N ASP A 45 0.36 9.32 1.28
CA ASP A 45 -0.11 10.40 0.40
C ASP A 45 -1.52 10.13 -0.15
N GLY A 46 -1.78 8.88 -0.53
CA GLY A 46 -3.08 8.47 -1.07
C GLY A 46 -4.18 8.25 -0.01
N TRP A 47 -3.83 8.18 1.27
CA TRP A 47 -4.76 8.02 2.39
C TRP A 47 -5.19 9.34 3.02
N GLU A 48 -4.42 10.40 2.81
CA GLU A 48 -4.73 11.73 3.33
C GLU A 48 -5.88 12.41 2.56
N ASP A 49 -6.32 13.55 3.09
CA ASP A 49 -7.28 14.39 2.41
C ASP A 49 -6.72 14.84 1.06
N GLU A 50 -7.58 14.86 0.03
CA GLU A 50 -7.19 15.10 -1.37
C GLU A 50 -6.35 16.37 -1.55
N GLU A 51 -6.68 17.41 -0.79
CA GLU A 51 -6.06 18.72 -0.86
C GLU A 51 -4.59 18.77 -0.38
N VAL A 52 -4.12 17.76 0.36
CA VAL A 52 -2.75 17.76 0.90
C VAL A 52 -1.72 17.47 -0.21
N HIS A 53 -1.93 16.38 -0.96
CA HIS A 53 -1.01 15.93 -2.02
C HIS A 53 -1.56 16.17 -3.44
N ASN A 54 -2.87 16.37 -3.60
CA ASN A 54 -3.55 16.53 -4.89
C ASN A 54 -3.30 15.34 -5.84
N ASP A 55 -3.15 14.14 -5.29
CA ASP A 55 -2.99 12.92 -6.07
C ASP A 55 -4.25 12.61 -6.90
N PRO A 56 -4.10 12.08 -8.13
CA PRO A 56 -5.23 11.65 -8.93
C PRO A 56 -6.17 10.68 -8.19
N PRO A 57 -7.50 10.80 -8.37
CA PRO A 57 -8.47 9.95 -7.68
C PRO A 57 -8.22 8.44 -7.82
N GLU A 58 -7.70 8.00 -8.96
CA GLU A 58 -7.33 6.61 -9.21
C GLU A 58 -6.17 6.12 -8.32
N LEU A 59 -5.17 6.96 -8.07
CA LEU A 59 -4.04 6.62 -7.18
C LEU A 59 -4.50 6.60 -5.73
N ARG A 60 -5.30 7.57 -5.30
CA ARG A 60 -5.92 7.58 -3.97
C ARG A 60 -6.77 6.33 -3.74
N THR A 61 -7.59 5.95 -4.72
CA THR A 61 -8.39 4.72 -4.65
C THR A 61 -7.51 3.48 -4.51
N ALA A 62 -6.43 3.39 -5.29
CA ALA A 62 -5.49 2.27 -5.21
C ALA A 62 -4.78 2.20 -3.83
N ALA A 63 -4.37 3.35 -3.28
CA ALA A 63 -3.78 3.44 -1.95
C ALA A 63 -4.77 2.95 -0.88
N LEU A 64 -6.00 3.45 -0.89
CA LEU A 64 -7.05 3.06 0.05
C LEU A 64 -7.37 1.56 -0.03
N GLN A 65 -7.46 1.00 -1.24
CA GLN A 65 -7.66 -0.45 -1.43
C GLN A 65 -6.50 -1.28 -0.86
N MET A 66 -5.25 -0.83 -1.04
CA MET A 66 -4.11 -1.48 -0.41
C MET A 66 -4.17 -1.36 1.13
N GLY A 67 -4.59 -0.21 1.65
CA GLY A 67 -4.85 -0.01 3.08
C GLY A 67 -5.89 -0.99 3.64
N VAL A 68 -7.00 -1.18 2.91
CA VAL A 68 -8.02 -2.19 3.25
C VAL A 68 -7.41 -3.60 3.26
N ASN A 69 -6.62 -3.95 2.25
CA ASN A 69 -5.93 -5.25 2.23
C ASN A 69 -5.02 -5.46 3.43
N ILE A 70 -4.23 -4.45 3.81
CA ILE A 70 -3.32 -4.52 4.97
C ILE A 70 -4.11 -4.74 6.27
N ILE A 71 -5.14 -3.93 6.51
CA ILE A 71 -5.95 -4.01 7.73
C ILE A 71 -6.74 -5.33 7.76
N TYR A 72 -7.37 -5.70 6.65
CA TYR A 72 -8.13 -6.95 6.55
C TYR A 72 -7.24 -8.17 6.80
N PHE A 73 -6.05 -8.21 6.20
CA PHE A 73 -5.07 -9.28 6.46
C PHE A 73 -4.69 -9.33 7.94
N ALA A 74 -4.31 -8.19 8.54
CA ALA A 74 -3.86 -8.13 9.93
C ALA A 74 -4.92 -8.56 10.96
N LEU A 75 -6.20 -8.44 10.61
CA LEU A 75 -7.33 -8.74 11.52
C LEU A 75 -8.01 -10.09 11.26
N THR A 76 -7.78 -10.73 10.10
CA THR A 76 -8.54 -11.93 9.70
C THR A 76 -7.71 -13.14 9.31
N GLN A 77 -6.41 -12.98 9.08
CA GLN A 77 -5.50 -14.07 8.70
C GLN A 77 -4.52 -14.42 9.83
#